data_AF-A0A2E0AIA8-F1
#
_entry.id   AF-A0A2E0AIA8-F1
#
_cell.length_a   1.000
_cell.length_b   1.000
_cell.length_c   1.000
_cell.angle_alpha   90.00
_cell.angle_beta   90.00
_cell.angle_gamma   90.00
#
_symmetry.space_group_name_H-M   'P 1'
#
loop_
_entity.id
_entity.type
_entity.pdbx_description
1 polymer ?
#
loop_
_entity_poly.entity_id
_entity_poly.type
_entity_poly.pdbx_seq_one_letter_code
_entity_poly.pdbx_strand_id
1 'polypeptide(L)'
;MHSDLNQVGPAEEGVVSFQAEMPLPLQQAMTRFIERHPNWDQYRLVQAALAGFLVQNGVESREITRVYVGNMFRRESLLHGV
;
A
#
# COMPACT_ATOMS: atom_id res chain seq x y z
N MET A 1 -24.66 -34.31 17.47
CA MET A 1 -23.43 -34.32 16.66
C MET A 1 -23.29 -32.91 16.11
N HIS A 2 -22.39 -32.14 16.70
CA HIS A 2 -22.16 -30.74 16.37
C HIS A 2 -21.39 -30.61 15.05
N SER A 3 -21.83 -29.63 14.27
CA SER A 3 -21.01 -28.69 13.49
C SER A 3 -20.08 -29.25 12.42
N ASP A 4 -20.42 -29.00 11.15
CA ASP A 4 -19.45 -28.80 10.07
C ASP A 4 -20.12 -28.16 8.85
N LEU A 5 -20.36 -26.85 8.90
CA LEU A 5 -20.53 -26.00 7.71
C LEU A 5 -20.03 -24.59 8.04
N ASN A 6 -18.76 -24.49 8.45
CA ASN A 6 -18.05 -23.22 8.34
C ASN A 6 -17.74 -23.00 6.85
N GLN A 7 -18.71 -22.43 6.13
CA GLN A 7 -18.45 -21.85 4.82
C GLN A 7 -17.36 -20.80 5.00
N VAL A 8 -16.14 -21.14 4.57
CA VAL A 8 -15.13 -20.14 4.27
C VAL A 8 -15.65 -19.40 3.05
N GLY A 9 -16.38 -18.30 3.29
CA GLY A 9 -16.72 -17.33 2.26
C GLY A 9 -15.42 -16.85 1.59
N PRO A 10 -15.48 -16.44 0.30
CA PRO A 10 -14.30 -15.94 -0.38
C PRO A 10 -13.67 -14.85 0.49
N ALA A 11 -12.36 -14.95 0.74
CA ALA A 11 -11.62 -13.91 1.42
C ALA A 11 -11.84 -12.62 0.62
N GLU A 12 -12.77 -11.79 1.09
CA GLU A 12 -12.96 -10.43 0.58
C GLU A 12 -11.57 -9.80 0.64
N GLU A 13 -10.97 -9.53 -0.53
CA GLU A 13 -9.80 -8.66 -0.64
C GLU A 13 -10.26 -7.26 -0.23
N GLY A 14 -10.44 -7.07 1.07
CA GLY A 14 -11.15 -5.94 1.65
C GLY A 14 -10.29 -4.70 1.57
N VAL A 15 -10.57 -3.85 0.59
CA VAL A 15 -10.00 -2.50 0.55
C VAL A 15 -10.77 -1.64 1.54
N VAL A 16 -10.05 -1.02 2.47
CA VAL A 16 -10.60 -0.06 3.43
C VAL A 16 -10.22 1.35 2.99
N SER A 17 -11.21 2.24 2.93
CA SER A 17 -10.99 3.69 2.77
C SER A 17 -10.97 4.34 4.14
N PHE A 18 -10.08 5.31 4.35
CA PHE A 18 -10.07 6.13 5.55
C PHE A 18 -9.88 7.60 5.19
N GLN A 19 -10.53 8.48 5.95
CA GLN A 19 -10.42 9.92 5.83
C GLN A 19 -9.68 10.45 7.06
N ALA A 20 -8.67 11.29 6.83
CA ALA A 20 -7.89 11.93 7.87
C ALA A 20 -7.53 13.35 7.46
N GLU A 21 -7.53 14.27 8.41
CA GLU A 21 -6.99 15.61 8.20
C GLU A 21 -5.45 15.55 8.13
N MET A 22 -4.87 16.20 7.12
CA MET A 22 -3.43 16.22 6.89
C MET A 22 -2.87 17.64 7.08
N PRO A 23 -1.76 17.81 7.81
CA PRO A 23 -1.08 19.10 7.89
C PRO A 23 -0.71 19.64 6.50
N LEU A 24 -0.98 20.92 6.24
CA LEU A 24 -0.70 21.55 4.94
C LEU A 24 0.75 21.36 4.44
N PRO A 25 1.80 21.49 5.29
CA PRO A 25 3.17 21.27 4.84
C PRO A 25 3.42 19.86 4.29
N LEU A 26 2.75 18.85 4.86
CA LEU A 26 2.86 17.46 4.41
C LEU A 26 2.19 17.27 3.05
N GLN A 27 0.98 17.83 2.87
CA GLN A 27 0.27 17.80 1.60
C GLN A 27 1.09 18.45 0.48
N GLN A 28 1.71 19.61 0.76
CA GLN A 28 2.55 20.32 -0.20
C GLN A 28 3.82 19.55 -0.55
N ALA A 29 4.45 18.88 0.43
CA ALA A 29 5.60 18.02 0.18
C ALA A 29 5.23 16.80 -0.69
N MET A 30 4.10 16.15 -0.39
CA MET A 30 3.55 15.04 -1.18
C MET A 30 3.30 15.45 -2.62
N THR A 31 2.63 16.59 -2.83
CA THR A 31 2.27 17.10 -4.16
C THR A 31 3.52 17.34 -4.99
N ARG A 32 4.50 18.09 -4.45
CA ARG A 32 5.79 18.34 -5.13
C ARG A 32 6.60 17.08 -5.40
N PHE A 33 6.45 16.04 -4.58
CA PHE A 33 7.09 14.75 -4.83
C PHE A 33 6.44 14.07 -6.04
N ILE A 34 5.13 13.92 -6.03
CA ILE A 34 4.36 13.27 -7.11
C ILE A 34 4.59 13.97 -8.46
N GLU A 35 4.60 15.31 -8.50
CA GLU A 35 4.86 16.09 -9.72
C GLU A 35 6.23 15.77 -10.36
N ARG A 36 7.24 15.46 -9.55
CA ARG A 36 8.59 15.12 -10.02
C ARG A 36 8.77 13.64 -10.33
N HIS A 37 7.83 12.81 -9.91
CA HIS A 37 7.89 11.36 -10.03
C HIS A 37 6.59 10.86 -10.67
N PRO A 38 6.46 10.88 -12.02
CA PRO A 38 5.21 10.59 -12.73
C PRO A 38 4.67 9.17 -12.48
N ASN A 39 5.50 8.31 -11.87
CA ASN A 39 5.09 6.98 -11.48
C ASN A 39 4.39 6.88 -10.13
N TRP A 40 4.31 7.98 -9.40
CA TRP A 40 3.70 8.04 -8.09
C TRP A 40 2.37 8.74 -8.15
N ASP A 41 1.45 8.27 -7.32
CA ASP A 41 0.19 8.94 -7.02
C ASP A 41 0.02 9.00 -5.50
N GLN A 42 -1.02 9.71 -5.05
CA GLN A 42 -1.27 9.92 -3.62
C GLN A 42 -1.48 8.59 -2.87
N TYR A 43 -2.22 7.65 -3.46
CA TYR A 43 -2.54 6.37 -2.82
C TYR A 43 -1.29 5.50 -2.68
N ARG A 44 -0.52 5.36 -3.77
CA ARG A 44 0.73 4.61 -3.80
C ARG A 44 1.73 5.16 -2.80
N LEU A 45 1.87 6.48 -2.72
CA LEU A 45 2.78 7.13 -1.78
C LEU A 45 2.37 6.85 -0.33
N VAL A 46 1.09 7.04 0.00
CA VAL A 46 0.58 6.80 1.35
C VAL A 46 0.69 5.32 1.73
N GLN A 47 0.34 4.39 0.84
CA GLN A 47 0.47 2.95 1.07
C GLN A 47 1.93 2.54 1.28
N ALA A 48 2.86 3.04 0.46
CA ALA A 48 4.29 2.78 0.62
C ALA A 48 4.83 3.33 1.94
N ALA A 49 4.43 4.55 2.31
CA ALA A 49 4.86 5.19 3.55
C ALA A 49 4.33 4.45 4.78
N LEU A 50 3.05 4.07 4.79
CA LEU A 50 2.44 3.31 5.88
C LEU A 50 3.06 1.92 6.01
N ALA A 51 3.15 1.17 4.92
CA ALA A 51 3.75 -0.16 4.95
C ALA A 51 5.22 -0.11 5.37
N GLY A 52 5.98 0.86 4.84
CA GLY A 52 7.37 1.08 5.22
C GLY A 52 7.54 1.48 6.68
N PHE A 53 6.66 2.33 7.21
CA PHE A 53 6.65 2.72 8.62
C PHE A 53 6.40 1.50 9.52
N LEU A 54 5.42 0.67 9.20
CA LEU A 54 5.11 -0.54 9.96
C LEU A 54 6.28 -1.54 9.95
N VAL A 55 6.87 -1.80 8.78
CA VAL A 55 8.04 -2.70 8.65
C VAL A 55 9.22 -2.17 9.49
N GLN A 56 9.52 -0.88 9.41
CA GLN A 56 10.60 -0.27 10.19
C GLN A 56 10.38 -0.34 11.70
N ASN A 57 9.13 -0.42 12.16
CA ASN A 57 8.76 -0.54 13.57
C ASN A 57 8.56 -2.01 14.02
N GLY A 58 9.07 -2.99 13.27
CA GLY A 58 9.07 -4.39 13.68
C GLY A 58 7.77 -5.15 13.41
N VAL A 59 6.90 -4.64 12.54
CA VAL A 59 5.75 -5.42 12.07
C VAL A 59 6.23 -6.53 11.14
N GLU A 60 6.30 -7.74 11.68
CA GLU A 60 6.68 -8.96 10.95
C GLU A 60 5.48 -9.54 10.18
N SER A 61 5.05 -8.86 9.12
CA SER A 61 4.04 -9.36 8.20
C SER A 61 4.56 -9.43 6.77
N ARG A 62 4.51 -10.63 6.19
CA ARG A 62 4.87 -10.86 4.79
C ARG A 62 3.95 -10.10 3.83
N GLU A 63 2.69 -9.93 4.20
CA GLU A 63 1.70 -9.18 3.42
C GLU A 63 2.03 -7.69 3.42
N ILE A 64 2.32 -7.11 4.58
CA ILE A 64 2.74 -5.70 4.70
C ILE A 64 4.06 -5.46 3.96
N THR A 65 5.02 -6.38 4.07
CA THR A 65 6.28 -6.33 3.31
C THR A 65 6.02 -6.36 1.81
N ARG A 66 5.09 -7.19 1.34
CA ARG A 66 4.71 -7.26 -0.08
C ARG A 66 4.05 -5.95 -0.55
N VAL A 67 3.18 -5.35 0.28
CA VAL A 67 2.59 -4.03 -0.02
C VAL A 67 3.67 -2.96 -0.11
N TYR A 68 4.63 -2.93 0.83
CA TYR A 68 5.76 -2.01 0.79
C TYR A 68 6.58 -2.16 -0.49
N VAL A 69 7.09 -3.36 -0.77
CA VAL A 69 7.91 -3.62 -1.96
C VAL A 69 7.12 -3.39 -3.25
N GLY A 70 5.86 -3.82 -3.31
CA GLY A 70 5.01 -3.64 -4.48
C GLY A 70 4.70 -2.19 -4.80
N ASN A 71 4.53 -1.34 -3.79
CA ASN A 71 4.35 0.09 -3.99
C ASN A 71 5.68 0.82 -4.23
N MET A 72 6.80 0.36 -3.67
CA MET A 72 8.11 0.96 -3.93
C MET A 72 8.62 0.67 -5.36
N PHE A 73 8.46 -0.56 -5.83
CA PHE A 73 9.00 -1.02 -7.12
C PHE A 73 7.87 -1.40 -8.08
N ARG A 74 7.64 -0.56 -9.09
CA ARG A 74 6.61 -0.85 -10.11
C ARG A 74 7.11 -1.95 -11.07
N ARG A 75 6.21 -2.86 -11.48
CA ARG A 75 6.52 -3.94 -12.46
C ARG A 75 6.65 -3.48 -13.92
N GLU A 76 6.52 -2.19 -14.23
CA GLU A 76 6.63 -1.68 -15.60
C GLU A 76 8.07 -1.76 -16.16
N SER A 77 9.09 -1.92 -15.29
CA SER A 77 10.47 -2.15 -15.72
C SER A 77 10.69 -3.49 -16.44
N LEU A 78 9.71 -4.40 -16.44
CA LEU A 78 9.84 -5.74 -17.04
C LEU A 78 9.15 -5.88 -18.41
N LEU A 79 8.42 -4.86 -18.88
CA LEU A 79 7.71 -4.92 -20.17
C LEU A 79 8.37 -4.09 -21.30
N HIS A 80 9.37 -3.26 -20.99
CA HIS A 80 10.16 -2.53 -21.98
C HIS A 80 11.53 -3.21 -22.24
N GLY A 81 11.52 -4.53 -22.37
CA GLY A 81 12.69 -5.34 -22.65
C GLY A 81 12.38 -6.44 -23.65
N VAL A 82 11.97 -6.07 -24.86
CA VAL A 82 12.04 -6.88 -26.08
C VAL A 82 12.52 -5.98 -27.21
#